data_AF-A0A222FI11-F1
#
_entry.id   AF-A0A222FI11-F1
#
_cell.length_a   1.000
_cell.length_b   1.000
_cell.length_c   1.000
_cell.angle_alpha   90.00
_cell.angle_beta   90.00
_cell.angle_gamma   90.00
#
_symmetry.space_group_name_H-M   'P 1'
#
loop_
_entity.id
_entity.type
_entity.pdbx_description
1 polymer ?
#
loop_
_entity_poly.entity_id
_entity_poly.type
_entity_poly.pdbx_seq_one_letter_code
_entity_poly.pdbx_strand_id
1 'polypeptide(L)'
;MSQQLPTALQTLQSYQPVVTDGVSSVEQFNRLLRQGLQQSQQLQAWLPVAEQQAAQANQSLQAVSNHAPGYLQQLTLANQRIEASLRELQQWRSLVAQLLEESSAYRGVIPQYLQQIDGQIASINQAASNASSGVLQGIVVGAITLPWNLIKGGGEILDPRSLSAQKMTTQDRALIAQTITNLLAKEEADSLSWSNPDTTHSGDVVRLSTTKGKRCSRLLIRTSIEGKQEEFEQVVCRLANGQWRLK
;
A
#
# COMPACT_ATOMS: atom_id res chain seq x y z
N MET A 1 111.49 27.14 46.47
CA MET A 1 110.50 26.31 45.73
C MET A 1 109.12 26.23 46.41
N SER A 2 108.83 26.98 47.47
CA SER A 2 107.56 26.86 48.24
C SER A 2 106.39 27.73 47.76
N GLN A 3 106.57 28.64 46.79
CA GLN A 3 105.51 29.55 46.32
C GLN A 3 104.67 29.02 45.14
N GLN A 4 105.01 27.88 44.52
CA GLN A 4 104.28 27.38 43.34
C GLN A 4 103.03 26.55 43.68
N LEU A 5 102.96 25.96 44.88
CA LEU A 5 101.80 25.17 45.32
C LEU A 5 100.50 26.00 45.48
N PRO A 6 100.52 27.20 46.11
CA PRO A 6 99.32 28.02 46.28
C PRO A 6 98.73 28.48 44.95
N THR A 7 99.58 28.85 43.99
CA THR A 7 99.16 29.32 42.66
C THR A 7 98.53 28.21 41.84
N ALA A 8 99.09 26.99 41.88
CA ALA A 8 98.50 25.83 41.23
C ALA A 8 97.12 25.48 41.83
N LEU A 9 96.96 25.58 43.15
CA LEU A 9 95.67 25.33 43.82
C LEU A 9 94.61 26.38 43.46
N GLN A 10 94.98 27.66 43.41
CA GLN A 10 94.07 28.74 42.97
C GLN A 10 93.65 28.60 41.52
N THR A 11 94.58 28.14 40.65
CA THR A 11 94.27 27.90 39.24
C THR A 11 93.32 26.70 39.09
N LEU A 12 93.50 25.63 39.88
CA LEU A 12 92.55 24.51 39.88
C LEU A 12 91.17 24.90 40.42
N GLN A 13 91.11 25.76 41.44
CA GLN A 13 89.86 26.29 41.96
C GLN A 13 89.13 27.19 40.96
N SER A 14 89.84 27.94 40.12
CA SER A 14 89.21 28.77 39.08
C SER A 14 88.65 27.96 37.91
N TYR A 15 89.15 26.74 37.66
CA TYR A 15 88.59 25.83 36.65
C TYR A 15 87.37 25.05 37.13
N GLN A 16 87.21 24.87 38.45
CA GLN A 16 86.08 24.15 39.03
C GLN A 16 84.70 24.68 38.56
N PRO A 17 84.41 26.00 38.55
CA PRO A 17 83.14 26.51 38.03
C PRO A 17 82.97 26.26 36.52
N VAL A 18 84.03 26.39 35.73
CA VAL A 18 83.98 26.18 34.26
C VAL A 18 83.62 24.73 33.92
N VAL A 19 84.19 23.76 34.65
CA VAL A 19 83.86 22.34 34.49
C VAL A 19 82.42 22.08 34.92
N THR A 20 81.97 22.69 36.01
CA THR A 20 80.60 22.51 36.54
C THR A 20 79.55 23.08 35.59
N ASP A 21 79.80 24.28 35.04
CA ASP A 21 78.94 24.91 34.03
C ASP A 21 78.92 24.12 32.73
N GLY A 22 80.08 23.60 32.29
CA GLY A 22 80.19 22.73 31.12
C GLY A 22 79.37 21.44 31.26
N VAL A 23 79.44 20.77 32.41
CA VAL A 23 78.64 19.56 32.69
C VAL A 23 77.15 19.89 32.70
N SER A 24 76.74 20.97 33.36
CA SER A 24 75.34 21.43 33.38
C SER A 24 74.80 21.73 31.98
N SER A 25 75.61 22.37 31.13
CA SER A 25 75.25 22.67 29.74
C SER A 25 75.06 21.38 28.91
N VAL A 26 75.95 20.40 29.05
CA VAL A 26 75.83 19.09 28.39
C VAL A 26 74.60 18.32 28.86
N GLU A 27 74.26 18.38 30.15
CA GLU A 27 73.04 17.76 30.68
C GLU A 27 71.77 18.43 30.13
N GLN A 28 71.75 19.76 30.04
CA GLN A 28 70.64 20.50 29.43
C GLN A 28 70.46 20.12 27.95
N PHE A 29 71.55 20.08 27.19
CA PHE A 29 71.53 19.67 25.79
C PHE A 29 71.05 18.23 25.62
N ASN A 30 71.52 17.30 26.46
CA ASN A 30 71.08 15.91 26.44
C ASN A 30 69.58 15.76 26.75
N ARG A 31 69.03 16.58 27.68
CA ARG A 31 67.59 16.60 27.93
C ARG A 31 66.80 17.08 26.72
N LEU A 32 67.24 18.15 26.07
CA LEU A 32 66.59 18.69 24.87
C LEU A 32 66.66 17.70 23.70
N LEU A 33 67.79 17.02 23.49
CA LEU A 33 67.92 15.96 22.49
C LEU A 33 66.92 14.83 22.74
N ARG A 34 66.81 14.36 24.00
CA ARG A 34 65.84 13.31 24.35
C ARG A 34 64.40 13.76 24.12
N GLN A 35 64.06 14.99 24.48
CA GLN A 35 62.74 15.57 24.21
C GLN A 35 62.46 15.66 22.70
N GLY A 36 63.43 16.13 21.91
CA GLY A 36 63.30 16.20 20.45
C GLY A 36 63.15 14.83 19.80
N LEU A 37 63.90 13.82 20.25
CA LEU A 37 63.77 12.43 19.82
C LEU A 37 62.40 11.86 20.16
N GLN A 38 61.91 12.11 21.38
CA GLN A 38 60.58 11.66 21.80
C GLN A 38 59.47 12.31 20.95
N GLN A 39 59.56 13.62 20.68
CA GLN A 39 58.63 14.31 19.79
C GLN A 39 58.69 13.77 18.35
N SER A 40 59.89 13.51 17.83
CA SER A 40 60.06 12.92 16.50
C SER A 40 59.43 11.53 16.41
N GLN A 41 59.56 10.71 17.45
CA GLN A 41 58.91 9.39 17.52
C GLN A 41 57.38 9.50 17.59
N GLN A 42 56.86 10.46 18.34
CA GLN A 42 55.42 10.73 18.38
C GLN A 42 54.88 11.16 17.02
N LEU A 43 55.60 12.01 16.30
CA LEU A 43 55.24 12.41 14.93
C LEU A 43 55.27 11.23 13.95
N GLN A 44 56.29 10.37 14.04
CA GLN A 44 56.36 9.16 13.22
C GLN A 44 55.22 8.18 13.53
N ALA A 45 54.79 8.08 14.79
CA ALA A 45 53.65 7.25 15.17
C ALA A 45 52.31 7.82 14.68
N TRP A 46 52.19 9.14 14.59
CA TRP A 46 50.96 9.79 14.15
C TRP A 46 50.79 9.83 12.63
N LEU A 47 51.89 9.92 11.87
CA LEU A 47 51.87 9.97 10.40
C LEU A 47 51.00 8.86 9.74
N PRO A 48 51.15 7.56 10.06
CA PRO A 48 50.32 6.52 9.45
C PRO A 48 48.83 6.64 9.83
N VAL A 49 48.53 7.16 11.03
CA VAL A 49 47.14 7.41 11.46
C VAL A 49 46.51 8.52 10.62
N ALA A 50 47.26 9.59 10.36
CA ALA A 50 46.81 10.69 9.50
C ALA A 50 46.61 10.23 8.05
N GLU A 51 47.54 9.42 7.51
CA GLU A 51 47.41 8.84 6.16
C GLU A 51 46.18 7.92 6.06
N GLN A 52 45.94 7.09 7.07
CA GLN A 52 44.76 6.22 7.12
C GLN A 52 43.46 7.03 7.17
N GLN A 53 43.41 8.10 7.98
CA GLN A 53 42.25 8.99 8.04
C GLN A 53 41.99 9.70 6.70
N ALA A 54 43.04 10.19 6.04
CA ALA A 54 42.92 10.80 4.71
C ALA A 54 42.41 9.80 3.65
N ALA A 55 42.89 8.56 3.70
CA ALA A 55 42.41 7.49 2.81
C ALA A 55 40.92 7.17 3.02
N GLN A 56 40.47 7.07 4.29
CA GLN A 56 39.07 6.84 4.63
C GLN A 56 38.15 8.00 4.21
N ALA A 57 38.62 9.24 4.41
CA ALA A 57 37.90 10.43 3.95
C ALA A 57 37.75 10.43 2.42
N ASN A 58 38.82 10.08 1.70
CA ASN A 58 38.80 10.00 0.24
C ASN A 58 37.84 8.91 -0.27
N GLN A 59 37.83 7.72 0.36
CA GLN A 59 36.89 6.65 0.04
C GLN A 59 35.43 7.08 0.27
N SER A 60 35.17 7.81 1.36
CA SER A 60 33.83 8.32 1.68
C SER A 60 33.36 9.35 0.64
N LEU A 61 34.25 10.25 0.21
CA LEU A 61 33.96 11.21 -0.85
C LEU A 61 33.69 10.53 -2.19
N GLN A 62 34.45 9.49 -2.54
CA GLN A 62 34.20 8.69 -3.73
C GLN A 62 32.85 7.99 -3.67
N ALA A 63 32.49 7.42 -2.53
CA ALA A 63 31.17 6.82 -2.33
C ALA A 63 30.06 7.86 -2.56
N VAL A 64 30.15 9.05 -1.94
CA VAL A 64 29.16 10.11 -2.16
C VAL A 64 29.10 10.53 -3.63
N SER A 65 30.26 10.73 -4.28
CA SER A 65 30.33 11.10 -5.69
C SER A 65 29.70 10.06 -6.61
N ASN A 66 29.90 8.76 -6.32
CA ASN A 66 29.34 7.67 -7.11
C ASN A 66 27.80 7.58 -6.98
N HIS A 67 27.24 7.91 -5.82
CA HIS A 67 25.79 7.81 -5.59
C HIS A 67 25.03 9.08 -5.96
N ALA A 68 25.69 10.25 -5.99
CA ALA A 68 25.05 11.54 -6.27
C ALA A 68 24.26 11.57 -7.61
N PRO A 69 24.77 11.04 -8.74
CA PRO A 69 24.02 11.01 -9.99
C PRO A 69 22.72 10.19 -9.90
N GLY A 70 22.75 9.07 -9.17
CA GLY A 70 21.58 8.22 -8.96
C GLY A 70 20.47 8.94 -8.20
N TYR A 71 20.81 9.68 -7.14
CA TYR A 71 19.84 10.49 -6.40
C TYR A 71 19.26 11.63 -7.25
N LEU A 72 20.09 12.32 -8.03
CA LEU A 72 19.63 13.38 -8.94
C LEU A 72 18.68 12.82 -10.02
N GLN A 73 18.96 11.63 -10.53
CA GLN A 73 18.10 10.95 -11.50
C GLN A 73 16.75 10.55 -10.87
N GLN A 74 16.76 10.03 -9.64
CA GLN A 74 15.53 9.68 -8.91
C GLN A 74 14.66 10.91 -8.65
N LEU A 75 15.25 12.03 -8.22
CA LEU A 75 14.53 13.30 -8.04
C LEU A 75 13.92 13.79 -9.36
N THR A 76 14.66 13.68 -10.47
CA THR A 76 14.16 14.04 -11.80
C THR A 76 12.93 13.19 -12.18
N LEU A 77 13.01 11.88 -12.00
CA LEU A 77 11.91 10.95 -12.28
C LEU A 77 10.70 11.20 -11.37
N ALA A 78 10.93 11.50 -10.09
CA ALA A 78 9.87 11.84 -9.14
C ALA A 78 9.13 13.12 -9.58
N ASN A 79 9.87 14.16 -9.95
CA ASN A 79 9.28 15.41 -10.45
C ASN A 79 8.46 15.17 -11.73
N GLN A 80 8.97 14.39 -12.69
CA GLN A 80 8.23 14.04 -13.90
C GLN A 80 6.91 13.30 -13.59
N ARG A 81 6.92 12.39 -12.62
CA ARG A 81 5.71 11.68 -12.17
C ARG A 81 4.70 12.62 -11.52
N ILE A 82 5.14 13.54 -10.68
CA ILE A 82 4.29 14.56 -10.06
C ILE A 82 3.60 15.40 -11.15
N GLU A 83 4.35 15.87 -12.16
CA GLU A 83 3.77 16.63 -13.27
C GLU A 83 2.73 15.82 -14.06
N ALA A 84 3.01 14.54 -14.32
CA ALA A 84 2.06 13.66 -15.00
C ALA A 84 0.77 13.49 -14.19
N SER A 85 0.88 13.22 -12.89
CA SER A 85 -0.30 13.09 -12.00
C SER A 85 -1.09 14.40 -11.88
N LEU A 86 -0.42 15.56 -11.88
CA LEU A 86 -1.10 16.85 -11.90
C LEU A 86 -1.92 17.06 -13.19
N ARG A 87 -1.39 16.64 -14.35
CA ARG A 87 -2.14 16.68 -15.62
C ARG A 87 -3.36 15.76 -15.60
N GLU A 88 -3.21 14.54 -15.08
CA GLU A 88 -4.33 13.60 -14.94
C GLU A 88 -5.42 14.14 -14.01
N LEU A 89 -5.04 14.73 -12.87
CA LEU A 89 -5.98 15.36 -11.95
C LEU A 89 -6.75 16.53 -12.59
N GLN A 90 -6.09 17.32 -13.44
CA GLN A 90 -6.76 18.38 -14.20
C GLN A 90 -7.79 17.81 -15.19
N GLN A 91 -7.46 16.72 -15.89
CA GLN A 91 -8.39 16.03 -16.77
C GLN A 91 -9.60 15.48 -16.00
N TRP A 92 -9.36 14.83 -14.86
CA TRP A 92 -10.41 14.34 -13.97
C TRP A 92 -11.31 15.46 -13.47
N ARG A 93 -10.74 16.60 -13.06
CA ARG A 93 -11.52 17.76 -12.61
C ARG A 93 -12.43 18.28 -13.72
N SER A 94 -11.96 18.32 -14.97
CA SER A 94 -12.76 18.71 -16.12
C SER A 94 -13.89 17.70 -16.40
N LEU A 95 -13.60 16.40 -16.36
CA LEU A 95 -14.59 15.36 -16.56
C LEU A 95 -15.67 15.39 -15.47
N VAL A 96 -15.28 15.56 -14.21
CA VAL A 96 -16.22 15.70 -13.09
C VAL A 96 -17.11 16.92 -13.28
N ALA A 97 -16.57 18.05 -13.74
CA ALA A 97 -17.37 19.24 -14.04
C ALA A 97 -18.40 18.97 -15.15
N GLN A 98 -18.00 18.31 -16.25
CA GLN A 98 -18.90 17.93 -17.34
C GLN A 98 -20.01 16.97 -16.86
N LEU A 99 -19.66 15.97 -16.05
CA LEU A 99 -20.64 15.03 -15.50
C LEU A 99 -21.62 15.70 -14.54
N LEU A 100 -21.16 16.65 -13.73
CA LEU A 100 -22.03 17.43 -12.85
C LEU A 100 -22.96 18.35 -13.66
N GLU A 101 -22.46 18.93 -14.76
CA GLU A 101 -23.26 19.72 -15.70
C GLU A 101 -24.32 18.85 -16.39
N GLU A 102 -23.94 17.68 -16.92
CA GLU A 102 -24.87 16.73 -17.52
C GLU A 102 -25.91 16.23 -16.49
N SER A 103 -25.47 15.91 -15.27
CA SER A 103 -26.36 15.57 -14.15
C SER A 103 -27.34 16.70 -13.83
N SER A 104 -26.89 17.96 -13.86
CA SER A 104 -27.76 19.12 -13.65
C SER A 104 -28.79 19.29 -14.77
N ALA A 105 -28.41 18.99 -16.02
CA ALA A 105 -29.33 18.96 -17.15
C ALA A 105 -30.39 17.86 -16.97
N TYR A 106 -30.00 16.66 -16.51
CA TYR A 106 -30.97 15.63 -16.15
C TYR A 106 -31.90 16.08 -15.02
N ARG A 107 -31.44 16.83 -14.01
CA ARG A 107 -32.33 17.37 -12.96
C ARG A 107 -33.37 18.36 -13.49
N GLY A 108 -33.11 19.07 -14.58
CA GLY A 108 -34.09 19.93 -15.24
C GLY A 108 -35.11 19.17 -16.09
N VAL A 109 -34.68 18.02 -16.63
CA VAL A 109 -35.46 17.20 -17.56
C VAL A 109 -36.28 16.11 -16.84
N ILE A 110 -35.79 15.59 -15.71
CA ILE A 110 -36.47 14.60 -14.87
C ILE A 110 -37.87 15.06 -14.43
N PRO A 111 -38.11 16.30 -13.97
CA PRO A 111 -39.46 16.76 -13.61
C PRO A 111 -40.44 16.71 -14.79
N GLN A 112 -39.98 17.00 -16.01
CA GLN A 112 -40.83 16.93 -17.21
C GLN A 112 -41.15 15.48 -17.59
N TYR A 113 -40.19 14.57 -17.48
CA TYR A 113 -40.44 13.14 -17.63
C TYR A 113 -41.32 12.59 -16.50
N LEU A 114 -41.16 13.05 -15.26
CA LEU A 114 -42.03 12.67 -14.15
C LEU A 114 -43.46 13.17 -14.37
N GLN A 115 -43.67 14.37 -14.92
CA GLN A 115 -45.00 14.86 -15.31
C GLN A 115 -45.62 14.05 -16.47
N GLN A 116 -44.82 13.63 -17.45
CA GLN A 116 -45.28 12.71 -18.49
C GLN A 116 -45.60 11.32 -17.94
N ILE A 117 -44.77 10.84 -17.02
CA ILE A 117 -44.98 9.58 -16.30
C ILE A 117 -46.22 9.69 -15.40
N ASP A 118 -46.53 10.81 -14.76
CA ASP A 118 -47.75 11.00 -13.97
C ASP A 118 -49.02 10.92 -14.86
N GLY A 119 -48.96 11.50 -16.06
CA GLY A 119 -50.01 11.33 -17.08
C GLY A 119 -50.15 9.90 -17.59
N GLN A 120 -49.05 9.17 -17.71
CA GLN A 120 -49.05 7.74 -18.08
C GLN A 120 -49.42 6.84 -16.89
N ILE A 121 -49.12 7.20 -15.64
CA ILE A 121 -49.49 6.49 -14.41
C ILE A 121 -50.99 6.59 -14.16
N ALA A 122 -51.65 7.70 -14.51
CA ALA A 122 -53.12 7.76 -14.51
C ALA A 122 -53.73 6.73 -15.48
N SER A 123 -53.09 6.55 -16.64
CA SER A 123 -53.49 5.57 -17.67
C SER A 123 -53.10 4.13 -17.30
N ILE A 124 -51.99 3.97 -16.57
CA ILE A 124 -51.44 2.70 -16.09
C ILE A 124 -52.12 2.24 -14.80
N ASN A 125 -52.63 3.09 -13.91
CA ASN A 125 -53.40 2.65 -12.73
C ASN A 125 -54.70 1.92 -13.12
N GLN A 126 -55.21 2.18 -14.33
CA GLN A 126 -56.30 1.41 -14.94
C GLN A 126 -55.82 0.04 -15.51
N ALA A 127 -54.52 -0.11 -15.77
CA ALA A 127 -53.87 -1.33 -16.26
C ALA A 127 -53.05 -2.08 -15.18
N ALA A 128 -52.74 -1.44 -14.05
CA ALA A 128 -51.90 -1.91 -12.95
C ALA A 128 -52.71 -2.64 -11.86
N SER A 129 -53.99 -2.92 -12.11
CA SER A 129 -54.61 -4.11 -11.52
C SER A 129 -53.97 -5.41 -12.05
N ASN A 130 -53.16 -5.37 -13.13
CA ASN A 130 -52.77 -6.59 -13.86
C ASN A 130 -51.26 -6.91 -14.00
N ALA A 131 -50.29 -6.09 -13.61
CA ALA A 131 -48.87 -6.53 -13.71
C ALA A 131 -47.89 -5.67 -12.89
N SER A 132 -47.26 -6.29 -11.89
CA SER A 132 -46.25 -5.69 -11.02
C SER A 132 -44.84 -5.80 -11.60
N SER A 133 -44.04 -4.72 -11.53
CA SER A 133 -42.62 -4.68 -11.10
C SER A 133 -41.74 -3.64 -11.85
N GLY A 134 -40.86 -2.93 -11.12
CA GLY A 134 -39.73 -2.18 -11.70
C GLY A 134 -38.91 -1.39 -10.68
N VAL A 135 -37.62 -1.08 -11.00
CA VAL A 135 -36.60 -0.25 -10.27
C VAL A 135 -35.76 -1.11 -9.27
N LEU A 136 -34.40 -1.26 -9.27
CA LEU A 136 -33.19 -0.45 -9.58
C LEU A 136 -32.01 -1.33 -10.08
N GLN A 137 -31.21 -0.92 -11.10
CA GLN A 137 -29.89 -0.23 -11.09
C GLN A 137 -28.68 -0.97 -10.45
N GLY A 138 -27.78 -1.46 -11.32
CA GLY A 138 -26.33 -1.23 -11.29
C GLY A 138 -25.41 -1.93 -10.27
N ILE A 139 -24.83 -3.09 -10.62
CA ILE A 139 -23.42 -3.46 -10.30
C ILE A 139 -22.86 -4.25 -11.49
N VAL A 140 -21.73 -3.79 -12.05
CA VAL A 140 -20.92 -4.54 -13.02
C VAL A 140 -19.81 -5.26 -12.25
N VAL A 141 -19.84 -6.60 -12.22
CA VAL A 141 -18.68 -7.43 -11.89
C VAL A 141 -18.38 -8.30 -13.12
N GLY A 142 -17.11 -8.36 -13.50
CA GLY A 142 -16.63 -8.83 -14.80
C GLY A 142 -17.30 -10.09 -15.37
N ALA A 143 -17.64 -10.01 -16.67
CA ALA A 143 -18.02 -11.07 -17.63
C ALA A 143 -19.00 -12.18 -17.21
N ILE A 144 -19.57 -12.15 -16.01
CA ILE A 144 -20.55 -13.13 -15.53
C ILE A 144 -21.78 -12.36 -15.05
N THR A 145 -22.63 -11.96 -15.99
CA THR A 145 -23.93 -11.37 -15.69
C THR A 145 -24.90 -12.47 -15.32
N LEU A 146 -25.20 -12.63 -14.03
CA LEU A 146 -26.40 -13.33 -13.60
C LEU A 146 -27.61 -12.45 -13.94
N PRO A 147 -28.59 -12.93 -14.71
CA PRO A 147 -29.73 -12.09 -15.05
C PRO A 147 -30.56 -11.80 -13.80
N TRP A 148 -31.01 -10.55 -13.64
CA TRP A 148 -31.76 -10.07 -12.46
C TRP A 148 -33.06 -10.86 -12.19
N ASN A 149 -33.58 -11.60 -13.18
CA ASN A 149 -34.70 -12.52 -13.02
C ASN A 149 -34.40 -13.69 -12.07
N LEU A 150 -33.13 -14.06 -11.88
CA LEU A 150 -32.72 -15.05 -10.88
C LEU A 150 -33.01 -14.58 -9.45
N ILE A 151 -33.15 -13.27 -9.23
CA ILE A 151 -33.23 -12.68 -7.88
C ILE A 151 -34.55 -11.90 -7.66
N LYS A 152 -35.13 -11.33 -8.71
CA LYS A 152 -36.41 -10.58 -8.64
C LYS A 152 -37.62 -11.48 -8.42
N GLY A 153 -37.56 -12.76 -8.77
CA GLY A 153 -38.56 -13.74 -8.40
C GLY A 153 -38.10 -14.52 -7.18
N GLY A 154 -38.18 -13.93 -5.97
CA GLY A 154 -37.84 -14.58 -4.70
C GLY A 154 -38.63 -15.87 -4.37
N GLY A 155 -39.30 -16.48 -5.36
CA GLY A 155 -39.87 -17.81 -5.33
C GLY A 155 -39.13 -18.89 -6.12
N GLU A 156 -38.07 -18.58 -6.89
CA GLU A 156 -37.30 -19.61 -7.65
C GLU A 156 -35.95 -19.99 -7.00
N ILE A 157 -35.23 -19.06 -6.35
CA ILE A 157 -34.00 -19.37 -5.58
C ILE A 157 -34.29 -19.73 -4.13
N LEU A 158 -35.25 -19.03 -3.53
CA LEU A 158 -35.65 -19.16 -2.14
C LEU A 158 -37.09 -19.63 -2.13
N ASP A 159 -37.47 -20.45 -1.16
CA ASP A 159 -38.88 -20.76 -0.93
C ASP A 159 -39.60 -19.43 -0.65
N PRO A 160 -40.65 -19.04 -1.41
CA PRO A 160 -41.33 -17.77 -1.19
C PRO A 160 -42.00 -17.65 0.19
N ARG A 161 -42.15 -18.78 0.92
CA ARG A 161 -42.62 -18.82 2.30
C ARG A 161 -41.50 -18.74 3.34
N SER A 162 -40.24 -18.83 2.92
CA SER A 162 -39.06 -18.71 3.80
C SER A 162 -38.96 -17.32 4.43
N LEU A 163 -38.30 -17.25 5.59
CA LEU A 163 -37.97 -15.99 6.23
C LEU A 163 -37.05 -15.16 5.32
N SER A 164 -36.13 -15.83 4.64
CA SER A 164 -35.22 -15.24 3.67
C SER A 164 -35.96 -14.50 2.55
N ALA A 165 -36.97 -15.13 1.93
CA ALA A 165 -37.73 -14.49 0.87
C ALA A 165 -38.48 -13.23 1.35
N GLN A 166 -39.00 -13.26 2.58
CA GLN A 166 -39.82 -12.20 3.17
C GLN A 166 -39.01 -11.03 3.73
N LYS A 167 -37.83 -11.28 4.30
CA LYS A 167 -37.06 -10.31 5.08
C LYS A 167 -35.80 -9.79 4.39
N MET A 168 -35.32 -10.45 3.34
CA MET A 168 -34.17 -9.96 2.60
C MET A 168 -34.46 -8.64 1.87
N THR A 169 -33.56 -7.69 2.06
CA THR A 169 -33.51 -6.44 1.29
C THR A 169 -32.98 -6.69 -0.12
N THR A 170 -33.12 -5.69 -1.01
CA THR A 170 -32.51 -5.74 -2.34
C THR A 170 -30.98 -5.91 -2.28
N GLN A 171 -30.33 -5.32 -1.27
CA GLN A 171 -28.88 -5.39 -1.06
C GLN A 171 -28.43 -6.78 -0.61
N ASP A 172 -29.17 -7.43 0.31
CA ASP A 172 -28.89 -8.83 0.72
C ASP A 172 -28.88 -9.76 -0.50
N ARG A 173 -29.89 -9.62 -1.35
CA ARG A 173 -30.03 -10.45 -2.54
C ARG A 173 -28.95 -10.17 -3.58
N ALA A 174 -28.51 -8.92 -3.73
CA ALA A 174 -27.38 -8.56 -4.57
C ALA A 174 -26.06 -9.18 -4.09
N LEU A 175 -25.81 -9.16 -2.76
CA LEU A 175 -24.62 -9.75 -2.15
C LEU A 175 -24.56 -11.27 -2.36
N ILE A 176 -25.69 -11.97 -2.20
CA ILE A 176 -25.80 -13.41 -2.48
C ILE A 176 -25.47 -13.69 -3.95
N ALA A 177 -26.07 -12.93 -4.88
CA ALA A 177 -25.83 -13.11 -6.30
C ALA A 177 -24.37 -12.86 -6.71
N GLN A 178 -23.75 -11.83 -6.14
CA GLN A 178 -22.33 -11.56 -6.34
C GLN A 178 -21.47 -12.71 -5.81
N THR A 179 -21.83 -13.27 -4.66
CA THR A 179 -21.13 -14.39 -4.03
C THR A 179 -21.24 -15.66 -4.87
N ILE A 180 -22.43 -15.97 -5.39
CA ILE A 180 -22.64 -17.06 -6.36
C ILE A 180 -21.78 -16.81 -7.61
N THR A 181 -21.80 -15.61 -8.18
CA THR A 181 -21.02 -15.25 -9.37
C THR A 181 -19.53 -15.47 -9.14
N ASN A 182 -19.00 -14.98 -8.02
CA ASN A 182 -17.60 -15.12 -7.64
C ASN A 182 -17.23 -16.59 -7.41
N LEU A 183 -18.13 -17.36 -6.80
CA LEU A 183 -17.93 -18.80 -6.57
C LEU A 183 -17.88 -19.54 -7.91
N LEU A 184 -18.74 -19.19 -8.87
CA LEU A 184 -18.75 -19.82 -10.20
C LEU A 184 -17.55 -19.42 -11.06
N ALA A 185 -17.00 -18.21 -10.88
CA ALA A 185 -15.76 -17.78 -11.53
C ALA A 185 -14.51 -18.51 -11.02
N LYS A 186 -14.48 -18.85 -9.72
CA LYS A 186 -13.32 -19.47 -9.07
C LYS A 186 -13.48 -21.00 -9.06
N GLU A 187 -12.93 -21.68 -10.06
CA GLU A 187 -13.05 -23.13 -10.16
C GLU A 187 -12.50 -23.89 -8.95
N GLU A 188 -11.49 -23.37 -8.26
CA GLU A 188 -10.85 -23.99 -7.09
C GLU A 188 -11.56 -23.70 -5.75
N ALA A 189 -12.50 -22.76 -5.73
CA ALA A 189 -13.22 -22.41 -4.51
C ALA A 189 -14.47 -23.28 -4.34
N ASP A 190 -14.56 -23.96 -3.19
CA ASP A 190 -15.74 -24.76 -2.83
C ASP A 190 -16.78 -23.97 -2.04
N SER A 191 -16.41 -22.85 -1.42
CA SER A 191 -17.37 -21.97 -0.74
C SER A 191 -16.93 -20.51 -0.70
N LEU A 192 -17.90 -19.60 -0.61
CA LEU A 192 -17.70 -18.18 -0.34
C LEU A 192 -18.80 -17.64 0.58
N SER A 193 -18.42 -16.76 1.50
CA SER A 193 -19.34 -16.12 2.45
C SER A 193 -19.73 -14.70 2.02
N TRP A 194 -20.89 -14.26 2.49
CA TRP A 194 -21.42 -12.91 2.31
C TRP A 194 -21.96 -12.38 3.64
N SER A 195 -21.93 -11.06 3.79
CA SER A 195 -22.47 -10.37 4.96
C SER A 195 -22.93 -8.98 4.56
N ASN A 196 -24.08 -8.56 5.06
CA ASN A 196 -24.61 -7.22 4.90
C ASN A 196 -24.47 -6.44 6.22
N PRO A 197 -23.59 -5.42 6.29
CA PRO A 197 -23.39 -4.64 7.51
C PRO A 197 -24.64 -3.84 7.91
N ASP A 198 -25.54 -3.52 6.98
CA ASP A 198 -26.71 -2.68 7.23
C ASP A 198 -27.87 -3.45 7.87
N THR A 199 -27.97 -4.76 7.60
CA THR A 199 -29.07 -5.61 8.07
C THR A 199 -28.62 -6.68 9.06
N THR A 200 -27.31 -6.85 9.27
CA THR A 200 -26.68 -7.96 10.01
C THR A 200 -26.94 -9.35 9.41
N HIS A 201 -27.61 -9.42 8.26
CA HIS A 201 -27.85 -10.66 7.54
C HIS A 201 -26.53 -11.17 6.96
N SER A 202 -26.35 -12.49 6.98
CA SER A 202 -25.12 -13.11 6.49
C SER A 202 -25.38 -14.53 6.01
N GLY A 203 -24.37 -15.14 5.39
CA GLY A 203 -24.47 -16.51 4.96
C GLY A 203 -23.28 -16.93 4.12
N ASP A 204 -23.43 -18.07 3.46
CA ASP A 204 -22.43 -18.60 2.56
C ASP A 204 -23.05 -19.43 1.44
N VAL A 205 -22.28 -19.57 0.37
CA VAL A 205 -22.64 -20.36 -0.80
C VAL A 205 -21.59 -21.45 -0.94
N VAL A 206 -22.03 -22.71 -0.93
CA VAL A 206 -21.18 -23.90 -1.03
C VAL A 206 -21.46 -24.60 -2.35
N ARG A 207 -20.41 -25.04 -3.05
CA ARG A 207 -20.51 -25.86 -4.25
C ARG A 207 -20.58 -27.33 -3.84
N LEU A 208 -21.75 -27.94 -4.05
CA LEU A 208 -21.97 -29.36 -3.72
C LEU A 208 -21.42 -30.30 -4.80
N SER A 209 -21.56 -29.93 -6.07
CA SER A 209 -21.03 -30.72 -7.19
C SER A 209 -20.98 -29.92 -8.49
N THR A 210 -20.17 -30.37 -9.43
CA THR A 210 -20.14 -29.86 -10.81
C THR A 210 -20.46 -31.00 -11.77
N THR A 211 -21.47 -30.86 -12.62
CA THR A 211 -21.91 -31.91 -13.55
C THR A 211 -21.41 -31.67 -14.97
N LYS A 212 -21.05 -32.76 -15.67
CA LYS A 212 -20.69 -32.89 -17.11
C LYS A 212 -19.94 -31.68 -17.71
N GLY A 213 -18.61 -31.77 -17.78
CA GLY A 213 -17.78 -30.83 -18.54
C GLY A 213 -17.84 -29.37 -18.07
N LYS A 214 -18.03 -29.16 -16.76
CA LYS A 214 -18.09 -27.84 -16.08
C LYS A 214 -19.25 -26.93 -16.51
N ARG A 215 -20.33 -27.49 -17.06
CA ARG A 215 -21.47 -26.67 -17.52
C ARG A 215 -22.53 -26.42 -16.45
N CYS A 216 -22.64 -27.22 -15.40
CA CYS A 216 -23.60 -26.95 -14.33
C CYS A 216 -22.98 -27.20 -12.95
N SER A 217 -23.35 -26.36 -11.99
CA SER A 217 -22.94 -26.46 -10.59
C SER A 217 -24.16 -26.54 -9.69
N ARG A 218 -24.18 -27.50 -8.77
CA ARG A 218 -25.13 -27.56 -7.67
C ARG A 218 -24.57 -26.78 -6.50
N LEU A 219 -25.34 -25.85 -5.98
CA LEU A 219 -24.98 -24.93 -4.91
C LEU A 219 -25.91 -25.13 -3.72
N LEU A 220 -25.38 -25.03 -2.50
CA LEU A 220 -26.11 -24.88 -1.26
C LEU A 220 -25.94 -23.44 -0.79
N ILE A 221 -27.03 -22.70 -0.68
CA ILE A 221 -27.04 -21.33 -0.19
C ILE A 221 -27.54 -21.37 1.25
N ARG A 222 -26.71 -20.96 2.20
CA ARG A 222 -27.08 -20.84 3.60
C ARG A 222 -27.23 -19.38 3.94
N THR A 223 -28.30 -19.05 4.65
CA THR A 223 -28.64 -17.70 5.05
C THR A 223 -28.84 -17.67 6.56
N SER A 224 -28.51 -16.55 7.19
CA SER A 224 -28.73 -16.25 8.60
C SER A 224 -29.43 -14.89 8.67
N ILE A 225 -30.72 -14.91 8.98
CA ILE A 225 -31.60 -13.74 8.95
C ILE A 225 -32.35 -13.68 10.26
N GLU A 226 -32.27 -12.54 10.95
CA GLU A 226 -32.84 -12.36 12.29
C GLU A 226 -32.46 -13.51 13.26
N GLY A 227 -31.24 -14.03 13.14
CA GLY A 227 -30.71 -15.14 13.95
C GLY A 227 -31.22 -16.54 13.59
N LYS A 228 -32.02 -16.69 12.53
CA LYS A 228 -32.50 -17.97 12.02
C LYS A 228 -31.74 -18.38 10.77
N GLN A 229 -31.36 -19.65 10.72
CA GLN A 229 -30.66 -20.22 9.57
C GLN A 229 -31.64 -20.92 8.62
N GLU A 230 -31.46 -20.69 7.32
CA GLU A 230 -32.18 -21.39 6.26
C GLU A 230 -31.20 -21.84 5.18
N GLU A 231 -31.54 -22.94 4.49
CA GLU A 231 -30.70 -23.51 3.45
C GLU A 231 -31.51 -23.75 2.17
N PHE A 232 -30.90 -23.46 1.02
CA PHE A 232 -31.53 -23.57 -0.28
C PHE A 232 -30.58 -24.22 -1.27
N GLU A 233 -30.99 -25.33 -1.87
CA GLU A 233 -30.23 -25.96 -2.94
C GLU A 233 -30.65 -25.41 -4.31
N GLN A 234 -29.65 -25.07 -5.13
CA GLN A 234 -29.87 -24.52 -6.46
C GLN A 234 -28.94 -25.14 -7.48
N VAL A 235 -29.43 -25.33 -8.71
CA VAL A 235 -28.60 -25.79 -9.84
C VAL A 235 -28.47 -24.68 -10.85
N VAL A 236 -27.23 -24.22 -11.07
CA VAL A 236 -26.90 -23.18 -12.05
C VAL A 236 -26.13 -23.77 -13.20
N CYS A 237 -26.51 -23.43 -14.43
CA CYS A 237 -25.90 -23.93 -15.65
C CYS A 237 -25.40 -22.80 -16.54
N ARG A 238 -24.21 -22.96 -17.09
CA ARG A 238 -23.58 -22.08 -18.07
C ARG A 238 -24.14 -22.36 -19.47
N LEU A 239 -24.71 -21.33 -20.08
CA LEU A 239 -25.21 -21.29 -21.44
C LEU A 239 -24.05 -21.17 -22.44
N ALA A 240 -24.34 -21.43 -23.72
CA ALA A 240 -23.35 -21.36 -24.79
C ALA A 240 -22.75 -19.95 -24.97
N ASN A 241 -23.50 -18.90 -24.63
CA ASN A 241 -23.05 -17.51 -24.65
C ASN A 241 -22.23 -17.10 -23.41
N GLY A 242 -21.91 -18.06 -22.52
CA GLY A 242 -21.12 -17.82 -21.31
C GLY A 242 -21.91 -17.34 -20.09
N GLN A 243 -23.19 -17.00 -20.23
CA GLN A 243 -24.06 -16.59 -19.12
C GLN A 243 -24.49 -17.80 -18.27
N TRP A 244 -24.85 -17.58 -17.01
CA TRP A 244 -25.38 -18.62 -16.13
C TRP A 244 -26.89 -18.46 -15.92
N ARG A 245 -27.60 -19.58 -15.81
CA ARG A 245 -29.04 -19.64 -15.57
C ARG A 245 -29.38 -20.75 -14.58
N LEU A 246 -30.41 -20.56 -13.76
CA LEU A 246 -31.00 -21.67 -12.98
C LEU A 246 -31.57 -22.74 -13.91
N LYS A 247 -31.53 -23.98 -13.45
CA LYS A 247 -32.04 -25.14 -14.15
C LYS A 247 -33.41 -25.54 -13.64
#